data_AF-A0AAV2S3F3-F1
#
_entry.id   AF-A0AAV2S3F3-F1
#
_cell.length_a   1.000
_cell.length_b   1.000
_cell.length_c   1.000
_cell.angle_alpha   90.00
_cell.angle_beta   90.00
_cell.angle_gamma   90.00
#
_symmetry.space_group_name_H-M   'P 1'
#
loop_
_entity.id
_entity.type
_entity.pdbx_description
1 polymer ?
#
loop_
_entity_poly.entity_id
_entity_poly.type
_entity_poly.pdbx_seq_one_letter_code
_entity_poly.pdbx_strand_id
1 'polypeptide(L)'
;SAPLPLGMLKLGRAQAGVSVNDIMLTGISSAISRHMIMEGVDPPEKVMCVIPIDVSNNNNPGTLSNAISLVTCPLPTGQMSLLSRLQTIHRRLMKVKTSPDIQVNYLSLDLMCNLLPGPLARFLLGTHGVTMTVSNMPGPQEQIRLFGHDVDDFMFWIPNKSRTGVGISILSYRSWVR
;
A
#
# COMPACT_ATOMS: atom_id res chain seq x y z
N SER A 1 -15.25 -8.21 -2.98
CA SER A 1 -15.92 -7.44 -1.91
C SER A 1 -16.74 -6.34 -2.54
N ALA A 2 -17.79 -5.86 -1.87
CA ALA A 2 -18.53 -4.67 -2.33
C ALA A 2 -17.67 -3.40 -2.12
N PRO A 3 -17.78 -2.38 -2.99
CA PRO A 3 -17.06 -1.12 -2.83
C PRO A 3 -17.45 -0.40 -1.54
N LEU A 4 -16.47 0.25 -0.91
CA LEU A 4 -16.66 1.03 0.31
C LEU A 4 -16.77 2.53 -0.02
N PRO A 5 -17.67 3.29 0.61
CA PRO A 5 -17.72 4.74 0.43
C PRO A 5 -16.43 5.39 0.97
N LEU A 6 -15.69 6.09 0.11
CA LEU A 6 -14.48 6.83 0.51
C LEU A 6 -14.79 7.90 1.57
N GLY A 7 -15.99 8.49 1.51
CA GLY A 7 -16.48 9.43 2.52
C GLY A 7 -16.49 8.84 3.92
N MET A 8 -16.92 7.59 4.06
CA MET A 8 -16.93 6.89 5.36
C MET A 8 -15.51 6.71 5.92
N LEU A 9 -14.56 6.32 5.07
CA LEU A 9 -13.15 6.20 5.46
C LEU A 9 -12.54 7.56 5.82
N LYS A 10 -12.91 8.63 5.09
CA LYS A 10 -12.49 10.01 5.39
C LYS A 10 -13.04 10.52 6.73
N LEU A 11 -14.25 10.14 7.12
CA LEU A 11 -14.81 10.45 8.43
C LEU A 11 -14.06 9.70 9.54
N GLY A 12 -13.87 8.39 9.35
CA GLY A 12 -13.14 7.55 10.32
C GLY A 12 -11.72 8.04 10.57
N ARG A 13 -11.01 8.47 9.52
CA ARG A 13 -9.63 8.99 9.67
C ARG A 13 -9.60 10.28 10.49
N ALA A 14 -10.61 11.14 10.32
CA ALA A 14 -10.68 12.44 10.99
C ALA A 14 -10.94 12.25 12.49
N GLN A 15 -11.84 11.33 12.83
CA GLN A 15 -12.13 10.99 14.23
C GLN A 15 -10.94 10.33 14.94
N ALA A 16 -10.21 9.46 14.24
CA ALA A 16 -9.09 8.73 14.81
C ALA A 16 -7.74 9.50 14.75
N GLY A 17 -7.66 10.62 14.04
CA GLY A 17 -6.42 11.39 13.86
C GLY A 17 -5.36 10.66 13.03
N VAL A 18 -5.78 9.86 12.04
CA VAL A 18 -4.91 9.00 11.21
C VAL A 18 -5.13 9.24 9.72
N SER A 19 -4.42 8.51 8.85
CA SER A 19 -4.63 8.52 7.40
C SER A 19 -5.62 7.44 6.95
N VAL A 20 -6.23 7.59 5.76
CA VAL A 20 -7.07 6.53 5.16
C VAL A 20 -6.28 5.23 5.00
N ASN A 21 -5.00 5.34 4.61
CA ASN A 21 -4.12 4.19 4.45
C ASN A 21 -3.95 3.40 5.76
N ASP A 22 -3.89 4.09 6.90
CA ASP A 22 -3.75 3.44 8.21
C ASP A 22 -4.98 2.60 8.54
N ILE A 23 -6.18 3.11 8.22
CA ILE A 23 -7.45 2.38 8.39
C ILE A 23 -7.49 1.15 7.49
N MET A 24 -7.15 1.31 6.21
CA MET A 24 -7.15 0.20 5.24
C MET A 24 -6.16 -0.90 5.65
N LEU A 25 -4.94 -0.54 6.03
CA LEU A 25 -3.93 -1.49 6.50
C LEU A 25 -4.34 -2.17 7.81
N THR A 26 -5.05 -1.46 8.68
CA THR A 26 -5.63 -2.05 9.90
C THR A 26 -6.69 -3.09 9.55
N GLY A 27 -7.57 -2.79 8.60
CA GLY A 27 -8.57 -3.73 8.09
C GLY A 27 -7.93 -4.98 7.49
N ILE A 28 -6.94 -4.80 6.61
CA ILE A 28 -6.17 -5.90 5.99
C ILE A 28 -5.51 -6.76 7.06
N SER A 29 -4.79 -6.13 7.99
CA SER A 29 -4.09 -6.80 9.06
C SER A 29 -5.05 -7.63 9.93
N SER A 30 -6.22 -7.07 10.27
CA SER A 30 -7.26 -7.77 11.04
C SER A 30 -7.90 -8.90 10.24
N ALA A 31 -8.11 -8.72 8.93
CA ALA A 31 -8.66 -9.74 8.05
C ALA A 31 -7.72 -10.94 7.93
N ILE A 32 -6.41 -10.71 7.78
CA ILE A 32 -5.39 -11.77 7.75
C ILE A 32 -5.42 -12.57 9.06
N SER A 33 -5.39 -11.87 10.19
CA SER A 33 -5.46 -12.48 11.53
C SER A 33 -6.70 -13.36 11.67
N ARG A 34 -7.87 -12.84 11.32
CA ARG A 34 -9.13 -13.58 11.38
C ARG A 34 -9.15 -14.77 10.43
N HIS A 35 -8.62 -14.62 9.22
CA HIS A 35 -8.57 -15.70 8.24
C HIS A 35 -7.71 -16.86 8.73
N MET A 36 -6.51 -16.60 9.25
CA MET A 36 -5.65 -17.65 9.80
C MET A 36 -6.32 -18.41 10.95
N ILE A 37 -6.98 -17.68 11.87
CA ILE A 37 -7.75 -18.30 12.96
C ILE A 37 -8.87 -19.19 12.43
N MET A 38 -9.59 -18.77 11.39
CA MET A 38 -10.65 -19.58 10.76
C MET A 38 -10.11 -20.86 10.12
N GLU A 39 -8.88 -20.84 9.60
CA GLU A 39 -8.18 -22.01 9.05
C GLU A 39 -7.51 -22.87 10.14
N GLY A 40 -7.68 -22.54 11.43
CA GLY A 40 -7.07 -23.28 12.54
C GLY A 40 -5.56 -23.04 12.69
N VAL A 41 -5.03 -21.97 12.10
CA VAL A 41 -3.61 -21.58 12.18
C VAL A 41 -3.47 -20.37 13.10
N ASP A 42 -2.54 -20.43 14.06
CA ASP A 42 -2.22 -19.28 14.91
C ASP A 42 -1.57 -18.17 14.08
N PRO A 43 -2.16 -16.96 14.00
CA PRO A 43 -1.59 -15.88 13.21
C PRO A 43 -0.24 -15.43 13.79
N PRO A 44 0.80 -15.24 12.96
CA PRO A 44 2.07 -14.74 13.45
C PRO A 44 1.90 -13.34 14.03
N GLU A 45 2.80 -12.94 14.94
CA GLU A 45 2.77 -11.60 15.55
C GLU A 45 2.76 -10.47 14.50
N LYS A 46 3.49 -10.69 13.39
CA LYS A 46 3.60 -9.74 12.29
C LYS A 46 3.72 -10.41 10.92
N VAL A 47 3.20 -9.74 9.90
CA VAL A 47 3.43 -10.04 8.48
C VAL A 47 4.26 -8.92 7.87
N MET A 48 5.33 -9.28 7.17
CA MET A 48 6.20 -8.32 6.51
C MET A 48 5.57 -7.88 5.18
N CYS A 49 5.18 -6.61 5.12
CA CYS A 49 4.51 -6.02 3.97
C CYS A 49 5.41 -4.99 3.29
N VAL A 50 5.44 -4.95 1.96
CA VAL A 50 5.98 -3.81 1.21
C VAL A 50 4.85 -2.87 0.81
N ILE A 51 5.09 -1.57 0.98
CA ILE A 51 4.17 -0.49 0.65
C ILE A 51 4.93 0.49 -0.24
N PRO A 52 4.51 0.66 -1.51
CA PRO A 52 5.00 1.74 -2.35
C PRO A 52 4.55 3.09 -1.80
N ILE A 53 5.46 4.05 -1.74
CA ILE A 53 5.20 5.43 -1.34
C ILE A 53 5.62 6.33 -2.49
N ASP A 54 4.68 7.14 -2.95
CA ASP A 54 4.94 8.22 -3.89
C ASP A 54 5.77 9.30 -3.21
N VAL A 55 6.93 9.61 -3.78
CA VAL A 55 7.85 10.67 -3.33
C VAL A 55 7.91 11.83 -4.32
N SER A 56 7.05 11.84 -5.35
CA SER A 56 6.96 12.96 -6.29
C SER A 56 6.62 14.25 -5.55
N ASN A 57 7.38 15.30 -5.86
CA ASN A 57 6.97 16.65 -5.51
C ASN A 57 6.06 17.13 -6.65
N ASN A 58 4.75 17.10 -6.43
CA ASN A 58 3.71 17.21 -7.46
C ASN A 58 3.56 18.65 -8.02
N ASN A 59 4.68 19.36 -8.22
CA ASN A 59 4.71 20.78 -8.57
C ASN A 59 4.61 21.05 -10.08
N ASN A 60 4.78 20.04 -10.93
CA ASN A 60 4.74 20.20 -12.39
C ASN A 60 3.66 19.31 -13.03
N PRO A 61 2.43 19.82 -13.22
CA PRO A 61 1.41 19.08 -13.96
C PRO A 61 1.89 18.81 -15.39
N GLY A 62 1.93 17.52 -15.79
CA GLY A 62 2.25 17.08 -17.15
C GLY A 62 3.57 16.31 -17.32
N THR A 63 4.46 16.30 -16.33
CA THR A 63 5.68 15.48 -16.39
C THR A 63 5.40 14.05 -15.89
N LEU A 64 5.56 13.06 -16.77
CA LEU A 64 5.52 11.65 -16.38
C LEU A 64 6.82 11.29 -15.66
N SER A 65 6.72 10.94 -14.39
CA SER A 65 7.84 10.48 -13.58
C SER A 65 7.43 9.27 -12.76
N ASN A 66 8.35 8.33 -12.59
CA ASN A 66 8.17 7.20 -11.68
C ASN A 66 8.94 7.45 -10.38
N ALA A 67 8.38 8.33 -9.53
CA ALA A 67 8.99 8.72 -8.27
C ALA A 67 8.43 7.88 -7.11
N ILE A 68 8.72 6.57 -7.10
CA ILE A 68 8.20 5.64 -6.10
C ILE A 68 9.33 5.07 -5.24
N SER A 69 9.19 5.21 -3.92
CA SER A 69 10.00 4.52 -2.92
C SER A 69 9.29 3.27 -2.43
N LEU A 70 10.03 2.21 -2.11
CA LEU A 70 9.47 0.99 -1.51
C LEU A 70 9.83 0.94 -0.03
N VAL A 71 8.83 0.80 0.83
CA VAL A 71 9.05 0.67 2.27
C VAL A 71 8.49 -0.64 2.80
N THR A 72 9.32 -1.35 3.57
CA THR A 72 8.89 -2.51 4.33
C THR A 72 8.26 -2.09 5.66
N CYS A 73 6.99 -2.45 5.85
CA CYS A 73 6.25 -2.23 7.08
C CYS A 73 5.82 -3.57 7.69
N PRO A 74 6.25 -3.89 8.93
CA PRO A 74 5.70 -5.04 9.65
C PRO A 74 4.26 -4.73 10.06
N LEU A 75 3.29 -5.43 9.49
CA LEU A 75 1.89 -5.31 9.88
C LEU A 75 1.59 -6.23 11.06
N PRO A 76 1.03 -5.70 12.17
CA PRO A 76 0.79 -6.50 13.37
C PRO A 76 -0.44 -7.41 13.20
N THR A 77 -0.22 -8.71 12.98
CA THR A 77 -1.29 -9.70 12.71
C THR A 77 -1.67 -10.53 13.93
N GLY A 78 -0.88 -10.48 15.01
CA GLY A 78 -1.17 -11.18 16.25
C GLY A 78 -2.45 -10.68 16.95
N GLN A 79 -2.77 -11.31 18.07
CA GLN A 79 -3.96 -10.99 18.84
C GLN A 79 -3.83 -9.62 19.54
N MET A 80 -4.65 -8.65 19.13
CA MET A 80 -4.68 -7.31 19.69
C MET A 80 -5.99 -6.60 19.36
N SER A 81 -6.35 -5.58 20.14
CA SER A 81 -7.53 -4.74 19.86
C SER A 81 -7.39 -3.97 18.53
N LEU A 82 -8.51 -3.67 17.86
CA LEU A 82 -8.54 -2.87 16.64
C LEU A 82 -7.91 -1.48 16.82
N LEU A 83 -8.18 -0.82 17.95
CA LEU A 83 -7.65 0.51 18.23
C LEU A 83 -6.13 0.48 18.44
N SER A 84 -5.64 -0.49 19.22
CA SER A 84 -4.19 -0.68 19.43
C SER A 84 -3.48 -1.02 18.11
N ARG A 85 -4.13 -1.80 17.24
CA ARG A 85 -3.63 -2.15 15.91
C ARG A 85 -3.48 -0.90 15.04
N LEU A 86 -4.52 -0.08 14.99
CA LEU A 86 -4.55 1.18 14.24
C LEU A 86 -3.43 2.13 14.70
N GLN A 87 -3.33 2.36 16.01
CA GLN A 87 -2.29 3.23 16.58
C GLN A 87 -0.88 2.72 16.30
N THR A 88 -0.68 1.40 16.35
CA THR A 88 0.61 0.77 16.05
C THR A 88 0.99 0.95 14.59
N ILE A 89 0.07 0.71 13.67
CA ILE A 89 0.28 0.90 12.23
C ILE A 89 0.55 2.37 11.93
N HIS A 90 -0.27 3.28 12.45
CA HIS A 90 -0.09 4.72 12.28
C HIS A 90 1.29 5.18 12.75
N ARG A 91 1.72 4.79 13.96
CA ARG A 91 3.04 5.14 14.49
C ARG A 91 4.19 4.63 13.61
N ARG A 92 4.10 3.37 13.14
CA ARG A 92 5.11 2.76 12.26
C ARG A 92 5.21 3.51 10.92
N LEU A 93 4.07 3.81 10.31
CA LEU A 93 4.03 4.52 9.03
C LEU A 93 4.47 5.98 9.17
N MET A 94 4.10 6.67 10.26
CA MET A 94 4.59 8.02 10.51
C MET A 94 6.11 8.04 10.67
N LYS A 95 6.68 7.12 11.46
CA LYS A 95 8.14 7.00 11.61
C LYS A 95 8.84 6.80 10.28
N VAL A 96 8.28 5.96 9.41
CA VAL A 96 8.77 5.73 8.05
C VAL A 96 8.67 7.01 7.22
N LYS A 97 7.50 7.66 7.19
CA LYS A 97 7.23 8.88 6.39
C LYS A 97 8.14 10.03 6.76
N THR A 98 8.52 10.16 8.03
CA THR A 98 9.43 11.20 8.51
C THR A 98 10.91 10.79 8.43
N SER A 99 11.20 9.53 8.08
CA SER A 99 12.57 9.04 8.02
C SER A 99 13.24 9.45 6.71
N PRO A 100 14.53 9.85 6.73
CA PRO A 100 15.32 10.02 5.50
C PRO A 100 15.43 8.72 4.68
N ASP A 101 15.16 7.55 5.29
CA ASP A 101 15.20 6.24 4.63
C ASP A 101 14.34 6.20 3.36
N ILE A 102 13.20 6.92 3.31
CA ILE A 102 12.36 6.96 2.12
C ILE A 102 13.11 7.55 0.92
N GLN A 103 13.83 8.65 1.15
CA GLN A 103 14.59 9.34 0.10
C GLN A 103 15.82 8.53 -0.30
N VAL A 104 16.51 7.94 0.68
CA VAL A 104 17.66 7.06 0.44
C VAL A 104 17.23 5.84 -0.37
N ASN A 105 16.11 5.20 0.00
CA ASN A 105 15.56 4.07 -0.75
C ASN A 105 15.19 4.47 -2.18
N TYR A 106 14.50 5.60 -2.35
CA TYR A 106 14.15 6.10 -3.68
C TYR A 106 15.40 6.33 -4.54
N LEU A 107 16.39 7.07 -4.03
CA LEU A 107 17.63 7.34 -4.74
C LEU A 107 18.40 6.06 -5.07
N SER A 108 18.42 5.10 -4.15
CA SER A 108 19.06 3.79 -4.38
C SER A 108 18.36 3.04 -5.51
N LEU A 109 17.02 2.98 -5.47
CA LEU A 109 16.22 2.34 -6.51
C LEU A 109 16.46 2.99 -7.88
N ASP A 110 16.43 4.32 -7.93
CA ASP A 110 16.63 5.11 -9.15
C ASP A 110 18.04 4.88 -9.72
N LEU A 111 19.08 5.02 -8.90
CA LEU A 111 20.46 4.81 -9.32
C LEU A 111 20.67 3.38 -9.84
N MET A 112 20.17 2.37 -9.13
CA MET A 112 20.32 0.98 -9.53
C MET A 112 19.60 0.68 -10.85
N CYS A 113 18.41 1.24 -11.06
CA CYS A 113 17.66 1.03 -12.30
C CYS A 113 18.28 1.75 -13.50
N ASN A 114 18.91 2.91 -13.28
CA ASN A 114 19.48 3.72 -14.36
C ASN A 114 20.93 3.35 -14.72
N LEU A 115 21.74 2.88 -13.76
CA LEU A 115 23.17 2.60 -14.00
C LEU A 115 23.48 1.13 -14.26
N LEU A 116 22.68 0.20 -13.75
CA LEU A 116 23.01 -1.23 -13.83
C LEU A 116 22.31 -1.92 -15.01
N PRO A 117 22.96 -2.90 -15.65
CA PRO A 117 22.29 -3.77 -16.60
C PRO A 117 21.09 -4.47 -15.97
N GLY A 118 20.00 -4.60 -16.72
CA GLY A 118 18.72 -5.12 -16.22
C GLY A 118 18.78 -6.41 -15.38
N PRO A 119 19.56 -7.45 -15.76
CA PRO A 119 19.71 -8.65 -14.94
C PRO A 119 20.32 -8.38 -13.56
N LEU A 120 21.33 -7.51 -13.48
CA LEU A 120 22.02 -7.17 -12.22
C LEU A 120 21.12 -6.29 -11.34
N ALA A 121 20.44 -5.30 -11.93
CA ALA A 121 19.44 -4.50 -11.23
C ALA A 121 18.35 -5.40 -10.61
N ARG A 122 17.80 -6.34 -11.39
CA ARG A 122 16.79 -7.29 -10.88
C ARG A 122 17.30 -8.17 -9.75
N PHE A 123 18.54 -8.63 -9.83
CA PHE A 123 19.15 -9.44 -8.79
C PHE A 123 19.28 -8.66 -7.47
N LEU A 124 19.81 -7.44 -7.52
CA LEU A 124 20.01 -6.60 -6.33
C LEU A 124 18.70 -6.05 -5.75
N LEU A 125 17.70 -5.82 -6.60
CA LEU A 125 16.35 -5.38 -6.20
C LEU A 125 15.44 -6.52 -5.76
N GLY A 126 15.98 -7.73 -5.61
CA GLY A 126 15.24 -8.86 -5.08
C GLY A 126 14.70 -8.56 -3.68
N THR A 127 13.38 -8.61 -3.51
CA THR A 127 12.77 -8.49 -2.18
C THR A 127 12.94 -9.79 -1.42
N HIS A 128 13.65 -9.73 -0.29
CA HIS A 128 13.83 -10.85 0.64
C HIS A 128 13.09 -10.58 1.95
N GLY A 129 12.50 -11.63 2.54
CA GLY A 129 11.83 -11.54 3.85
C GLY A 129 10.48 -10.81 3.85
N VAL A 130 9.86 -10.62 2.68
CA VAL A 130 8.54 -10.00 2.50
C VAL A 130 7.57 -11.06 1.97
N THR A 131 6.38 -11.14 2.57
CA THR A 131 5.35 -12.10 2.17
C THR A 131 4.12 -11.43 1.57
N MET A 132 3.99 -10.11 1.71
CA MET A 132 2.85 -9.35 1.21
C MET A 132 3.26 -8.01 0.60
N THR A 133 2.50 -7.54 -0.40
CA THR A 133 2.61 -6.17 -0.91
C THR A 133 1.23 -5.53 -0.91
N VAL A 134 1.15 -4.26 -0.49
CA VAL A 134 -0.08 -3.46 -0.52
C VAL A 134 0.19 -2.19 -1.31
N SER A 135 -0.57 -1.94 -2.37
CA SER A 135 -0.56 -0.68 -3.12
C SER A 135 -1.90 0.01 -2.99
N ASN A 136 -1.87 1.30 -2.72
CA ASN A 136 -3.07 2.13 -2.64
C ASN A 136 -2.92 3.30 -3.62
N MET A 137 -3.68 3.26 -4.70
CA MET A 137 -3.65 4.28 -5.74
C MET A 137 -4.90 5.17 -5.66
N PRO A 138 -4.73 6.50 -5.55
CA PRO A 138 -5.82 7.43 -5.78
C PRO A 138 -6.17 7.41 -7.27
N GLY A 139 -7.41 7.02 -7.60
CA GLY A 139 -7.91 7.11 -8.96
C GLY A 139 -8.70 8.39 -9.21
N PRO A 140 -9.21 8.54 -10.44
CA PRO A 140 -9.98 9.71 -10.85
C PRO A 140 -11.23 9.91 -10.01
N GLN A 141 -11.50 11.16 -9.62
CA GLN A 141 -12.69 11.51 -8.84
C GLN A 141 -13.94 11.66 -9.70
N GLU A 142 -13.75 11.98 -10.98
CA GLU A 142 -14.81 12.20 -11.95
C GLU A 142 -15.17 10.91 -12.71
N GLN A 143 -16.38 10.91 -13.27
CA GLN A 143 -16.81 9.86 -14.20
C GLN A 143 -15.90 9.89 -15.43
N ILE A 144 -15.40 8.73 -15.83
CA ILE A 144 -14.62 8.56 -17.05
C ILE A 144 -15.53 7.98 -18.11
N ARG A 145 -15.41 8.50 -19.33
CA ARG A 145 -16.08 7.95 -20.51
C ARG A 145 -15.05 7.42 -21.49
N LEU A 146 -15.26 6.20 -21.95
CA LEU A 146 -14.49 5.57 -23.02
C LEU A 146 -15.44 5.26 -24.16
N PHE A 147 -15.17 5.81 -25.35
CA PHE A 147 -15.98 5.62 -26.54
C PHE A 147 -17.50 5.89 -26.33
N GLY A 148 -17.83 6.89 -25.50
CA GLY A 148 -19.21 7.26 -25.19
C GLY A 148 -19.87 6.47 -24.05
N HIS A 149 -19.18 5.46 -23.50
CA HIS A 149 -19.68 4.65 -22.40
C HIS A 149 -19.06 5.06 -21.07
N ASP A 150 -19.89 5.11 -20.03
CA ASP A 150 -19.44 5.36 -18.65
C ASP A 150 -18.66 4.15 -18.14
N VAL A 151 -17.44 4.40 -17.63
CA VAL A 151 -16.66 3.38 -16.92
C VAL A 151 -17.25 3.17 -15.54
N ASP A 152 -17.67 1.94 -15.25
CA ASP A 152 -18.25 1.60 -13.95
C ASP A 152 -17.18 1.40 -12.87
N ASP A 153 -16.05 0.79 -13.24
CA ASP A 153 -15.01 0.43 -12.28
C ASP A 153 -13.62 0.32 -12.90
N PHE A 154 -12.61 0.42 -12.04
CA PHE A 154 -11.21 0.24 -12.37
C PHE A 154 -10.55 -0.76 -11.41
N MET A 155 -9.67 -1.59 -11.94
CA MET A 155 -8.85 -2.49 -11.13
C MET A 155 -7.44 -2.58 -11.70
N PHE A 156 -6.48 -2.71 -10.81
CA PHE A 156 -5.10 -3.01 -11.15
C PHE A 156 -4.61 -4.15 -10.27
N TRP A 157 -3.52 -4.79 -10.68
CA TRP A 157 -2.85 -5.81 -9.90
C TRP A 157 -1.38 -5.48 -9.76
N ILE A 158 -0.84 -5.70 -8.56
CA ILE A 158 0.58 -5.58 -8.30
C ILE A 158 1.24 -6.90 -8.73
N PRO A 159 2.31 -6.88 -9.53
CA PRO A 159 3.03 -8.09 -9.84
C PRO A 159 3.68 -8.65 -8.57
N ASN A 160 3.41 -9.92 -8.26
CA ASN A 160 4.09 -10.62 -7.19
C ASN A 160 5.57 -10.80 -7.58
N LYS A 161 6.47 -10.11 -6.88
CA LYS A 161 7.92 -10.31 -7.01
C LYS A 161 8.43 -11.26 -5.94
N SER A 162 9.41 -12.09 -6.33
CA SER A 162 10.17 -12.97 -5.44
C SER A 162 9.27 -13.92 -4.63
N ARG A 163 9.29 -13.82 -3.29
CA ARG A 163 8.53 -14.68 -2.37
C ARG A 163 7.25 -14.01 -1.85
N THR A 164 6.80 -12.94 -2.50
CA THR A 164 5.54 -12.29 -2.15
C THR A 164 4.38 -13.22 -2.51
N GLY A 165 3.68 -13.73 -1.50
CA GLY A 165 2.54 -14.63 -1.69
C GLY A 165 1.23 -13.89 -1.97
N VAL A 166 1.07 -12.70 -1.39
CA VAL A 166 -0.19 -11.92 -1.48
C VAL A 166 0.09 -10.49 -1.94
N GLY A 167 -0.61 -10.06 -2.99
CA GLY A 167 -0.63 -8.67 -3.45
C GLY A 167 -2.04 -8.09 -3.26
N ILE A 168 -2.15 -6.98 -2.53
CA ILE A 168 -3.41 -6.28 -2.30
C ILE A 168 -3.36 -4.94 -3.02
N SER A 169 -4.27 -4.75 -3.97
CA SER A 169 -4.40 -3.52 -4.74
C SER A 169 -5.65 -2.80 -4.29
N ILE A 170 -5.47 -1.57 -3.80
CA ILE A 170 -6.55 -0.68 -3.37
C ILE A 170 -6.63 0.47 -4.37
N LEU A 171 -7.82 0.71 -4.91
CA LEU A 171 -8.07 1.84 -5.81
C LEU A 171 -9.28 2.63 -5.34
N SER A 172 -9.22 3.95 -5.48
CA SER A 172 -10.39 4.81 -5.30
C SER A 172 -10.89 5.37 -6.62
N TYR A 173 -12.19 5.28 -6.88
CA TYR A 173 -12.84 5.79 -8.09
C TYR A 173 -14.23 6.32 -7.77
N ARG A 174 -14.61 7.51 -8.28
CA ARG A 174 -15.94 8.13 -8.05
C ARG A 174 -16.41 8.14 -6.59
N SER A 175 -15.51 8.44 -5.66
CA SER A 175 -15.76 8.40 -4.20
C SER A 175 -16.02 7.01 -3.59
N TRP A 176 -15.70 5.94 -4.32
CA TRP A 176 -15.69 4.58 -3.82
C TRP A 176 -14.26 4.06 -3.71
N VAL A 177 -14.05 3.09 -2.83
CA VAL A 177 -12.79 2.36 -2.65
C VAL A 177 -13.03 0.88 -2.88
N ARG A 178 -12.16 0.24 -3.64
CA ARG A 178 -12.09 -1.21 -3.83
C ARG A 178 -10.72 -1.73 -3.43
#